data_AF-A0AAU0W8R6-F1
#
_entry.id   AF-A0AAU0W8R6-F1
#
_cell.length_a   1.000
_cell.length_b   1.000
_cell.length_c   1.000
_cell.angle_alpha   90.00
_cell.angle_beta   90.00
_cell.angle_gamma   90.00
#
_symmetry.space_group_name_H-M   'P 1'
#
loop_
_entity.id
_entity.type
_entity.pdbx_description
1 polymer ?
#
loop_
_entity_poly.entity_id
_entity_poly.type
_entity_poly.pdbx_seq_one_letter_code
_entity_poly.pdbx_strand_id
1 'polypeptide(L)'
;MARVDRVFLLWHVHHRAEDENGEIRHFTGPEDYWSDEEAGDDVKRLGVYSSRELAQERITQAEQLPGFRDEPDCFHIEEAAVDEPEWTAGYVTASSPAWYGVRCVFRHRLLGVYEERVTLWAARSLDEAIGRAEAEAREYCDALGDVAYVDFAEAFRMEGTPGEGGEVFSLMRESGLPAGEYVRRFFATGDERTG
;
A
#
# COMPACT_ATOMS: atom_id res chain seq x y z
N MET A 1 6.27 42.70 -9.35
CA MET A 1 6.60 41.40 -8.72
C MET A 1 6.02 41.43 -7.33
N ALA A 2 5.17 40.47 -6.97
CA ALA A 2 4.72 40.33 -5.58
C ALA A 2 5.95 40.01 -4.71
N ARG A 3 6.04 40.63 -3.55
CA ARG A 3 7.09 40.31 -2.57
C ARG A 3 6.78 38.91 -2.04
N VAL A 4 7.70 37.96 -2.23
CA VAL A 4 7.59 36.65 -1.58
C VAL A 4 7.98 36.86 -0.13
N ASP A 5 7.00 36.81 0.76
CA ASP A 5 7.26 36.82 2.19
C ASP A 5 7.78 35.43 2.56
N ARG A 6 9.02 35.38 3.05
CA ARG A 6 9.63 34.15 3.58
C ARG A 6 9.25 34.01 5.05
N VAL A 7 8.96 32.79 5.45
CA VAL A 7 8.77 32.41 6.86
C VAL A 7 9.72 31.27 7.22
N PHE A 8 9.98 31.13 8.51
CA PHE A 8 10.94 30.18 9.06
C PHE A 8 10.20 29.25 10.02
N LEU A 9 10.09 27.98 9.66
CA LEU A 9 9.44 26.95 10.47
C LEU A 9 10.49 26.32 11.37
N LEU A 10 10.25 26.37 12.68
CA LEU A 10 11.15 25.77 13.66
C LEU A 10 10.61 24.41 14.10
N TRP A 11 11.46 23.40 13.97
CA TRP A 11 11.21 22.02 14.35
C TRP A 11 12.22 21.56 15.39
N HIS A 12 11.80 20.61 16.24
CA HIS A 12 12.69 19.79 17.07
C HIS A 12 12.30 18.32 16.90
N VAL A 13 13.29 17.44 16.89
CA VAL A 13 13.09 15.99 16.83
C VAL A 13 13.69 15.37 18.09
N HIS A 14 12.86 14.60 18.81
CA HIS A 14 13.33 13.71 19.86
C HIS A 14 13.55 12.34 19.23
N HIS A 15 14.81 11.91 19.06
CA HIS A 15 15.12 10.69 18.33
C HIS A 15 14.93 9.43 19.18
N ARG A 16 14.26 8.45 18.59
CA ARG A 16 14.09 7.07 19.07
C ARG A 16 14.41 6.06 17.97
N ALA A 17 14.33 6.48 16.71
CA ALA A 17 14.66 5.66 15.55
C ALA A 17 16.14 5.26 15.59
N GLU A 18 16.37 3.95 15.42
CA GLU A 18 17.70 3.36 15.34
C GLU A 18 18.16 3.29 13.88
N ASP A 19 19.46 3.47 13.66
CA ASP A 19 20.12 3.28 12.38
C ASP A 19 20.34 1.78 12.06
N GLU A 20 21.02 1.50 10.94
CA GLU A 20 21.32 0.12 10.51
C GLU A 20 22.16 -0.68 11.53
N ASN A 21 22.82 0.00 12.47
CA ASN A 21 23.63 -0.61 13.52
C ASN A 21 22.88 -0.74 14.85
N GLY A 22 21.63 -0.28 14.93
CA GLY A 22 20.86 -0.24 16.18
C GLY A 22 21.18 0.97 17.07
N GLU A 23 21.84 2.00 16.54
CA GLU A 23 22.18 3.21 17.30
C GLU A 23 21.20 4.34 16.99
N ILE A 24 20.81 5.13 18.00
CA ILE A 24 19.95 6.30 17.79
C ILE A 24 20.74 7.36 17.02
N ARG A 25 20.23 7.72 15.84
CA ARG A 25 20.85 8.72 14.97
C ARG A 25 20.30 10.12 15.26
N HIS A 26 21.14 10.97 15.83
CA HIS A 26 20.89 12.41 15.98
C HIS A 26 21.47 13.21 14.80
N PHE A 27 21.08 14.49 14.70
CA PHE A 27 21.63 15.41 13.70
C PHE A 27 23.13 15.59 13.90
N THR A 28 23.88 15.61 12.79
CA THR A 28 25.32 15.94 12.81
C THR A 28 25.59 17.42 12.53
N GLY A 29 24.57 18.17 12.14
CA GLY A 29 24.61 19.62 11.92
C GLY A 29 23.24 20.19 11.54
N PRO A 30 23.12 21.52 11.37
CA PRO A 30 21.83 22.19 11.18
C PRO A 30 21.08 21.81 9.89
N GLU A 31 21.83 21.39 8.87
CA GLU A 31 21.31 20.97 7.56
C GLU A 31 21.02 19.47 7.49
N ASP A 32 21.41 18.69 8.52
CA ASP A 32 21.23 17.23 8.58
C ASP A 32 19.86 16.88 9.19
N TYR A 33 18.79 17.47 8.66
CA TYR A 33 17.44 17.19 9.11
C TYR A 33 17.01 15.79 8.69
N TRP A 34 16.53 15.02 9.65
CA TRP A 34 15.95 13.70 9.44
C TRP A 34 14.94 13.41 10.56
N SER A 35 13.97 12.54 10.30
CA SER A 35 13.09 12.01 11.34
C SER A 35 12.36 10.79 10.81
N ASP A 36 12.05 9.85 11.71
CA ASP A 36 11.19 8.71 11.41
C ASP A 36 10.16 8.49 12.53
N GLU A 37 8.99 9.12 12.37
CA GLU A 37 7.88 8.98 13.30
C GLU A 37 7.32 7.55 13.34
N GLU A 38 7.47 6.74 12.28
CA GLU A 38 7.04 5.33 12.27
C GLU A 38 7.97 4.47 13.13
N ALA A 39 9.27 4.76 13.11
CA ALA A 39 10.27 4.15 14.00
C ALA A 39 10.27 4.78 15.41
N GLY A 40 9.39 5.74 15.68
CA GLY A 40 9.09 6.26 17.01
C GLY A 40 9.73 7.60 17.37
N ASP A 41 10.36 8.30 16.42
CA ASP A 41 10.78 9.69 16.65
C ASP A 41 9.56 10.56 17.01
N ASP A 42 9.76 11.51 17.93
CA ASP A 42 8.74 12.49 18.27
C ASP A 42 9.10 13.86 17.68
N VAL A 43 8.38 14.27 16.64
CA VAL A 43 8.64 15.52 15.90
C VAL A 43 7.70 16.63 16.38
N LYS A 44 8.24 17.79 16.74
CA LYS A 44 7.47 18.96 17.19
C LYS A 44 7.78 20.20 16.35
N ARG A 45 6.74 20.84 15.81
CA ARG A 45 6.84 22.21 15.30
C ARG A 45 6.66 23.21 16.44
N LEU A 46 7.70 23.96 16.75
CA LEU A 46 7.70 24.92 17.86
C LEU A 46 7.10 26.27 17.46
N GLY A 47 7.14 26.63 16.17
CA GLY A 47 6.57 27.88 15.69
C GLY A 47 6.86 28.15 14.22
N VAL A 48 6.23 29.22 13.73
CA VAL A 48 6.44 29.81 12.40
C VAL A 48 6.81 31.27 12.60
N TYR A 49 7.95 31.69 12.07
CA TYR A 49 8.55 32.99 12.35
C TYR A 49 8.74 33.80 11.06
N SER A 50 8.63 35.12 11.16
CA SER A 50 8.85 36.03 10.02
C SER A 50 10.32 36.30 9.72
N SER A 51 11.24 35.86 10.58
CA SER A 51 12.68 35.93 10.36
C SER A 51 13.42 34.75 11.00
N ARG A 52 14.60 34.44 10.49
CA ARG A 52 15.45 33.37 11.02
C ARG A 52 15.93 33.66 12.44
N GLU A 53 16.18 34.94 12.74
CA GLU A 53 16.64 35.38 14.05
C GLU A 53 15.60 35.09 15.14
N LEU A 54 14.30 35.33 14.86
CA LEU A 54 13.23 35.01 15.80
C LEU A 54 13.10 33.50 16.06
N ALA A 55 13.29 32.67 15.03
CA ALA A 55 13.35 31.22 15.19
C ALA A 55 14.55 30.80 16.05
N GLN A 56 15.72 31.42 15.84
CA GLN A 56 16.92 31.14 16.63
C GLN A 56 16.76 31.57 18.10
N GLU A 57 16.12 32.71 18.37
CA GLU A 57 15.78 33.14 19.73
C GLU A 57 14.85 32.13 20.42
N ARG A 58 13.91 31.54 19.67
CA ARG A 58 13.05 30.48 20.21
C ARG A 58 13.85 29.23 20.58
N ILE A 59 14.86 28.84 19.79
CA ILE A 59 15.74 27.70 20.11
C ILE A 59 16.41 27.92 21.46
N THR A 60 17.02 29.08 21.69
CA THR A 60 17.68 29.41 22.96
C THR A 60 16.72 29.35 24.17
N GLN A 61 15.42 29.58 23.96
CA GLN A 61 14.42 29.40 25.00
C GLN A 61 13.96 27.93 25.12
N ALA A 62 13.91 27.19 24.02
CA ALA A 62 13.41 25.82 23.94
C ALA A 62 14.38 24.81 24.53
N GLU A 63 15.68 25.00 24.31
CA GLU A 63 16.75 24.11 24.80
C GLU A 63 16.75 23.94 26.34
N GLN A 64 16.05 24.81 27.07
CA GLN A 64 15.94 24.76 28.53
C GLN A 64 14.72 23.96 29.03
N LEU A 65 13.81 23.59 28.12
CA LEU A 65 12.59 22.86 28.46
C LEU A 65 12.87 21.35 28.63
N PRO A 66 12.15 20.65 29.53
CA PRO A 66 12.24 19.20 29.65
C PRO A 66 11.98 18.50 28.31
N GLY A 67 12.73 17.42 28.02
CA GLY A 67 12.73 16.75 26.73
C GLY A 67 13.72 17.39 25.75
N PHE A 68 13.50 18.65 25.36
CA PHE A 68 14.37 19.33 24.40
C PHE A 68 15.81 19.51 24.88
N ARG A 69 15.99 19.77 26.18
CA ARG A 69 17.34 19.90 26.79
C ARG A 69 18.17 18.62 26.72
N ASP A 70 17.52 17.47 26.55
CA ASP A 70 18.19 16.17 26.49
C ASP A 70 18.73 15.91 25.07
N GLU A 71 18.23 16.65 24.06
CA GLU A 71 18.67 16.61 22.66
C GLU A 71 18.81 18.04 22.07
N PRO A 72 19.73 18.87 22.59
CA PRO A 72 19.79 20.30 22.28
C PRO A 72 20.26 20.61 20.85
N ASP A 73 20.86 19.65 20.16
CA ASP A 73 21.36 19.81 18.79
C ASP A 73 20.32 19.39 17.72
N CYS A 74 19.17 18.84 18.13
CA CYS A 74 18.16 18.29 17.22
C CYS A 74 17.07 19.31 16.83
N PHE A 75 17.45 20.59 16.64
CA PHE A 75 16.58 21.64 16.10
C PHE A 75 16.86 21.87 14.61
N HIS A 76 15.79 22.12 13.85
CA HIS A 76 15.90 22.46 12.43
C HIS A 76 15.04 23.68 12.09
N ILE A 77 15.61 24.62 11.33
CA ILE A 77 14.90 25.80 10.80
C ILE A 77 14.77 25.65 9.30
N GLU A 78 13.55 25.38 8.86
CA GLU A 78 13.14 25.30 7.46
C GLU A 78 12.70 26.69 6.97
N GLU A 79 13.06 27.06 5.74
CA GLU A 79 12.61 28.30 5.10
C GLU A 79 11.53 28.01 4.06
N ALA A 80 10.35 28.63 4.23
CA ALA A 80 9.20 28.46 3.35
C ALA A 80 8.74 29.78 2.73
N ALA A 81 8.19 29.73 1.52
CA ALA A 81 7.53 30.88 0.89
C ALA A 81 6.04 30.91 1.26
N VAL A 82 5.55 32.06 1.71
CA VAL A 82 4.12 32.28 1.91
C VAL A 82 3.41 32.30 0.55
N ASP A 83 2.20 31.75 0.52
CA ASP A 83 1.32 31.64 -0.66
C ASP A 83 1.86 30.76 -1.80
N GLU A 84 2.89 29.94 -1.54
CA GLU A 84 3.36 28.92 -2.47
C GLU A 84 2.92 27.51 -2.02
N PRO A 85 2.40 26.67 -2.94
CA PRO A 85 1.99 25.32 -2.61
C PRO A 85 3.21 24.39 -2.46
N GLU A 86 3.47 23.90 -1.24
CA GLU A 86 4.53 22.91 -0.99
C GLU A 86 4.11 21.50 -1.40
N TRP A 87 2.85 21.14 -1.17
CA TRP A 87 2.27 19.88 -1.59
C TRP A 87 1.39 20.08 -2.82
N THR A 88 1.85 19.61 -3.97
CA THR A 88 1.15 19.77 -5.26
C THR A 88 0.50 18.48 -5.77
N ALA A 89 0.78 17.34 -5.12
CA ALA A 89 0.19 16.05 -5.44
C ALA A 89 -1.16 15.84 -4.72
N GLY A 90 -1.88 14.76 -5.04
CA GLY A 90 -2.99 14.26 -4.20
C GLY A 90 -2.48 13.31 -3.12
N TYR A 91 -3.35 12.83 -2.23
CA TYR A 91 -3.02 11.72 -1.34
C TYR A 91 -3.05 10.39 -2.11
N VAL A 92 -2.11 9.49 -1.83
CA VAL A 92 -2.21 8.08 -2.22
C VAL A 92 -2.68 7.32 -0.99
N THR A 93 -3.84 6.69 -1.06
CA THR A 93 -4.22 5.70 -0.05
C THR A 93 -3.32 4.49 -0.27
N ALA A 94 -2.33 4.29 0.59
CA ALA A 94 -1.69 3.00 0.70
C ALA A 94 -2.78 2.00 1.13
N SER A 95 -3.41 1.32 0.17
CA SER A 95 -4.24 0.17 0.50
C SER A 95 -3.29 -0.87 1.06
N SER A 96 -3.42 -1.16 2.35
CA SER A 96 -2.83 -2.38 2.90
C SER A 96 -3.21 -3.54 1.98
N PRO A 97 -2.25 -4.42 1.60
CA PRO A 97 -2.54 -5.50 0.67
C PRO A 97 -3.74 -6.30 1.18
N ALA A 98 -4.70 -6.50 0.30
CA ALA A 98 -5.87 -7.35 0.54
C ALA A 98 -5.67 -8.67 -0.20
N TRP A 99 -6.48 -9.66 0.17
CA TRP A 99 -6.51 -10.93 -0.54
C TRP A 99 -7.57 -10.90 -1.64
N TYR A 100 -7.22 -11.47 -2.78
CA TYR A 100 -8.08 -11.58 -3.94
C TYR A 100 -8.10 -13.03 -4.42
N GLY A 101 -9.30 -13.57 -4.67
CA GLY A 101 -9.48 -14.76 -5.49
C GLY A 101 -9.59 -14.35 -6.94
N VAL A 102 -8.79 -14.94 -7.83
CA VAL A 102 -8.85 -14.64 -9.27
C VAL A 102 -9.18 -15.91 -10.04
N ARG A 103 -10.31 -15.88 -10.74
CA ARG A 103 -10.77 -16.96 -11.61
C ARG A 103 -10.21 -16.79 -13.01
N CYS A 104 -9.46 -17.77 -13.49
CA CYS A 104 -8.97 -17.87 -14.86
C CYS A 104 -9.57 -19.09 -15.57
N VAL A 105 -9.73 -19.00 -16.89
CA VAL A 105 -10.24 -20.09 -17.73
C VAL A 105 -9.16 -20.59 -18.68
N PHE A 106 -9.10 -21.90 -18.85
CA PHE A 106 -8.11 -22.58 -19.68
C PHE A 106 -8.79 -23.55 -20.64
N ARG A 107 -8.20 -23.72 -21.83
CA ARG A 107 -8.61 -24.71 -22.83
C ARG A 107 -7.59 -25.83 -22.89
N HIS A 108 -8.01 -27.04 -22.50
CA HIS A 108 -7.22 -28.27 -22.68
C HIS A 108 -7.50 -28.86 -24.06
N ARG A 109 -6.56 -28.71 -25.00
CA ARG A 109 -6.81 -29.05 -26.42
C ARG A 109 -6.93 -30.56 -26.64
N LEU A 110 -6.04 -31.35 -26.06
CA LEU A 110 -6.06 -32.81 -26.20
C LEU A 110 -7.25 -33.46 -25.49
N LEU A 111 -7.60 -32.95 -24.31
CA LEU A 111 -8.71 -33.49 -23.52
C LEU A 111 -10.09 -33.00 -23.98
N GLY A 112 -10.13 -31.93 -24.79
CA GLY A 112 -11.35 -31.35 -25.31
C GLY A 112 -12.18 -30.59 -24.28
N VAL A 113 -11.64 -30.28 -23.10
CA VAL A 113 -12.36 -29.66 -21.97
C VAL A 113 -11.91 -28.22 -21.72
N TYR A 114 -12.72 -27.47 -20.97
CA TYR A 114 -12.31 -26.21 -20.34
C TYR A 114 -12.07 -26.46 -18.85
N GLU A 115 -11.13 -25.72 -18.27
CA GLU A 115 -10.83 -25.72 -16.84
C GLU A 115 -11.03 -24.31 -16.29
N GLU A 116 -11.72 -24.20 -15.16
CA GLU A 116 -11.80 -22.97 -14.37
C GLU A 116 -10.91 -23.14 -13.14
N ARG A 117 -9.91 -22.28 -12.97
CA ARG A 117 -9.05 -22.26 -11.77
C ARG A 117 -9.25 -20.96 -11.00
N VAL A 118 -9.28 -21.04 -9.68
CA VAL A 118 -9.29 -19.87 -8.79
C VAL A 118 -8.00 -19.87 -7.97
N THR A 119 -7.20 -18.80 -8.09
CA THR A 119 -5.94 -18.62 -7.36
C THR A 119 -6.03 -17.46 -6.37
N LEU A 120 -5.29 -17.54 -5.26
CA LEU A 120 -5.27 -16.51 -4.21
C LEU A 120 -4.06 -15.60 -4.34
N TRP A 121 -4.29 -14.29 -4.27
CA TRP A 121 -3.25 -13.27 -4.41
C TRP A 121 -3.38 -12.20 -3.34
N ALA A 122 -2.30 -11.95 -2.60
CA ALA A 122 -2.15 -10.73 -1.82
C ALA A 122 -1.72 -9.59 -2.76
N ALA A 123 -2.57 -8.56 -2.92
CA ALA A 123 -2.33 -7.46 -3.85
C ALA A 123 -2.88 -6.15 -3.29
N ARG A 124 -2.48 -5.01 -3.85
CA ARG A 124 -2.95 -3.68 -3.45
C ARG A 124 -4.17 -3.23 -4.24
N SER A 125 -4.45 -3.86 -5.39
CA SER A 125 -5.61 -3.59 -6.24
C SER A 125 -6.12 -4.85 -6.97
N LEU A 126 -7.33 -4.76 -7.55
CA LEU A 126 -7.88 -5.78 -8.44
C LEU A 126 -6.99 -6.00 -9.67
N ASP A 127 -6.51 -4.92 -10.29
CA ASP A 127 -5.66 -4.99 -11.49
C ASP A 127 -4.33 -5.69 -11.21
N GLU A 128 -3.73 -5.42 -10.04
CA GLU A 128 -2.50 -6.11 -9.63
C GLU A 128 -2.75 -7.61 -9.40
N ALA A 129 -3.87 -7.96 -8.75
CA ALA A 129 -4.25 -9.37 -8.56
C ALA A 129 -4.47 -10.08 -9.91
N ILE A 130 -5.17 -9.44 -10.85
CA ILE A 130 -5.38 -9.97 -12.21
C ILE A 130 -4.05 -10.15 -12.92
N GLY A 131 -3.19 -9.13 -12.96
CA GLY A 131 -1.90 -9.22 -13.64
C GLY A 131 -1.00 -10.34 -13.11
N ARG A 132 -1.04 -10.58 -11.79
CA ARG A 132 -0.34 -11.72 -11.16
C ARG A 132 -0.96 -13.06 -11.50
N ALA A 133 -2.29 -13.16 -11.47
CA ALA A 133 -3.01 -14.38 -11.84
C ALA A 133 -2.78 -14.76 -13.30
N GLU A 134 -2.79 -13.79 -14.22
CA GLU A 134 -2.51 -14.03 -15.63
C GLU A 134 -1.05 -14.44 -15.88
N ALA A 135 -0.10 -13.92 -15.09
CA ALA A 135 1.29 -14.34 -15.14
C ALA A 135 1.42 -15.82 -14.73
N GLU A 136 0.79 -16.22 -13.62
CA GLU A 136 0.73 -17.62 -13.19
C GLU A 136 -0.01 -18.50 -14.21
N ALA A 137 -1.08 -18.00 -14.83
CA ALA A 137 -1.81 -18.72 -15.87
C ALA A 137 -0.94 -19.04 -17.08
N ARG A 138 -0.07 -18.11 -17.50
CA ARG A 138 0.90 -18.33 -18.58
C ARG A 138 1.95 -19.39 -18.19
N GLU A 139 2.51 -19.28 -17.00
CA GLU A 139 3.46 -20.28 -16.47
C GLU A 139 2.83 -21.68 -16.38
N TYR A 140 1.57 -21.77 -15.94
CA TYR A 140 0.80 -23.02 -15.90
C TYR A 140 0.61 -23.63 -17.29
N CYS A 141 0.30 -22.82 -18.31
CA CYS A 141 0.16 -23.29 -19.69
C CYS A 141 1.50 -23.79 -20.24
N ASP A 142 2.58 -23.05 -20.02
CA ASP A 142 3.93 -23.42 -20.48
C ASP A 142 4.38 -24.77 -19.88
N ALA A 143 4.01 -25.05 -18.63
CA ALA A 143 4.33 -26.32 -17.97
C ALA A 143 3.58 -27.54 -18.54
N LEU A 144 2.38 -27.35 -19.09
CA LEU A 144 1.51 -28.43 -19.58
C LEU A 144 1.51 -28.59 -21.10
N GLY A 145 1.96 -27.59 -21.86
CA GLY A 145 2.17 -27.61 -23.31
C GLY A 145 0.90 -27.60 -24.19
N ASP A 146 -0.12 -28.38 -23.84
CA ASP A 146 -1.38 -28.53 -24.61
C ASP A 146 -2.59 -27.78 -23.98
N VAL A 147 -2.28 -26.86 -23.08
CA VAL A 147 -3.24 -26.01 -22.37
C VAL A 147 -3.04 -24.58 -22.82
N ALA A 148 -4.14 -23.88 -23.09
CA ALA A 148 -4.11 -22.47 -23.46
C ALA A 148 -4.97 -21.65 -22.50
N TYR A 149 -4.39 -20.59 -21.93
CA TYR A 149 -5.16 -19.53 -21.27
C TYR A 149 -6.04 -18.84 -22.31
N VAL A 150 -7.30 -18.56 -21.98
CA VAL A 150 -8.29 -18.02 -22.95
C VAL A 150 -8.55 -16.51 -22.78
N ASP A 151 -7.61 -15.79 -22.17
CA ASP A 151 -7.70 -14.34 -21.94
C ASP A 151 -8.95 -13.93 -21.15
N PHE A 152 -9.35 -14.77 -20.19
CA PHE A 152 -10.42 -14.48 -19.23
C PHE A 152 -9.88 -14.54 -17.81
N ALA A 153 -9.96 -13.41 -17.11
CA ALA A 153 -9.69 -13.29 -15.67
C ALA A 153 -10.81 -12.51 -14.99
N GLU A 154 -11.21 -12.95 -13.81
CA GLU A 154 -12.19 -12.26 -12.97
C GLU A 154 -11.72 -12.28 -11.52
N ALA A 155 -11.53 -11.10 -10.93
CA ALA A 155 -11.00 -10.95 -9.57
C ALA A 155 -12.07 -10.56 -8.56
N PHE A 156 -11.99 -11.18 -7.39
CA PHE A 156 -12.88 -10.98 -6.26
C PHE A 156 -12.05 -10.64 -5.04
N ARG A 157 -12.36 -9.53 -4.39
CA ARG A 157 -11.72 -9.17 -3.12
C ARG A 157 -12.31 -10.02 -2.01
N MET A 158 -11.47 -10.69 -1.25
CA MET A 158 -11.87 -11.41 -0.04
C MET A 158 -12.09 -10.43 1.12
N GLU A 159 -13.02 -10.76 2.01
CA GLU A 159 -13.12 -10.12 3.31
C GLU A 159 -12.10 -10.74 4.27
N GLY A 160 -11.09 -9.97 4.66
CA GLY A 160 -10.04 -10.40 5.58
C GLY A 160 -8.95 -11.25 4.93
N THR A 161 -8.34 -12.13 5.74
CA THR A 161 -7.28 -13.06 5.32
C THR A 161 -7.86 -14.45 5.02
N PRO A 162 -7.25 -15.24 4.12
CA PRO A 162 -7.65 -16.62 3.86
C PRO A 162 -7.69 -17.43 5.16
N GLY A 163 -8.82 -18.11 5.38
CA GLY A 163 -9.09 -18.86 6.59
C GLY A 163 -10.34 -19.72 6.45
N GLU A 164 -10.64 -20.51 7.48
CA GLU A 164 -11.84 -21.36 7.51
C GLU A 164 -13.10 -20.51 7.28
N GLY A 165 -13.92 -20.93 6.30
CA GLY A 165 -15.15 -20.23 5.93
C GLY A 165 -14.96 -18.93 5.13
N GLY A 166 -13.73 -18.55 4.78
CA GLY A 166 -13.46 -17.36 3.97
C GLY A 166 -13.96 -17.53 2.53
N GLU A 167 -14.78 -16.59 2.07
CA GLU A 167 -15.28 -16.57 0.68
C GLU A 167 -14.16 -16.14 -0.27
N VAL A 168 -13.87 -16.99 -1.26
CA VAL A 168 -12.83 -16.74 -2.28
C VAL A 168 -13.44 -16.29 -3.62
N PHE A 169 -14.66 -16.75 -3.91
CA PHE A 169 -15.36 -16.51 -5.17
C PHE A 169 -16.87 -16.60 -4.94
N SER A 170 -17.62 -15.70 -5.57
CA SER A 170 -19.08 -15.73 -5.57
C SER A 170 -19.63 -15.28 -6.93
N LEU A 171 -20.65 -15.97 -7.43
CA LEU A 171 -21.30 -15.66 -8.70
C LEU A 171 -22.82 -15.71 -8.51
N MET A 172 -23.46 -14.56 -8.72
CA MET A 172 -24.91 -14.49 -8.86
C MET A 172 -25.29 -14.55 -10.33
N ARG A 173 -26.27 -15.39 -10.67
CA ARG A 173 -26.77 -15.56 -12.04
C ARG A 173 -28.30 -15.53 -12.03
N GLU A 174 -28.87 -14.67 -12.85
CA GLU A 174 -30.31 -14.69 -13.11
C GLU A 174 -30.69 -15.95 -13.90
N SER A 175 -31.74 -16.64 -13.47
CA SER A 175 -32.22 -17.86 -14.11
C SER A 175 -33.70 -18.07 -13.83
N GLY A 176 -34.46 -18.42 -14.87
CA GLY A 176 -35.85 -18.89 -14.74
C GLY A 176 -35.97 -20.39 -14.47
N LEU A 177 -34.86 -21.14 -14.44
CA LEU A 177 -34.88 -22.59 -14.24
C LEU A 177 -35.21 -22.96 -12.79
N PRO A 178 -35.96 -24.06 -12.55
CA PRO A 178 -36.08 -24.65 -11.22
C PRO A 178 -34.71 -25.07 -10.67
N ALA A 179 -34.53 -25.02 -9.34
CA ALA A 179 -33.23 -25.22 -8.70
C ALA A 179 -32.50 -26.53 -9.11
N GLY A 180 -33.20 -27.66 -9.18
CA GLY A 180 -32.59 -28.94 -9.57
C GLY A 180 -32.14 -28.97 -11.03
N GLU A 181 -32.85 -28.28 -11.91
CA GLU A 181 -32.47 -28.15 -13.32
C GLU A 181 -31.30 -27.18 -13.50
N TYR A 182 -31.30 -26.09 -12.72
CA TYR A 182 -30.18 -25.15 -12.67
C TYR A 182 -28.86 -25.84 -12.27
N VAL A 183 -28.87 -26.63 -11.20
CA VAL A 183 -27.67 -27.36 -10.74
C VAL A 183 -27.16 -28.33 -11.81
N ARG A 184 -28.05 -29.14 -12.40
CA ARG A 184 -27.66 -30.08 -13.47
C ARG A 184 -27.14 -29.36 -14.71
N ARG A 185 -27.65 -28.17 -15.01
CA ARG A 185 -27.27 -27.43 -16.20
C ARG A 185 -25.87 -26.83 -16.12
N PHE A 186 -25.45 -26.39 -14.93
CA PHE A 186 -24.23 -25.59 -14.78
C PHE A 186 -23.13 -26.22 -13.93
N PHE A 187 -23.43 -27.22 -13.11
CA PHE A 187 -22.48 -27.72 -12.10
C PHE A 187 -22.40 -29.25 -11.98
N ALA A 188 -23.52 -29.94 -12.16
CA ALA A 188 -23.60 -31.39 -12.03
C ALA A 188 -24.14 -32.00 -13.32
N THR A 189 -23.48 -31.69 -14.43
CA THR A 189 -23.81 -32.21 -15.77
C THR A 189 -23.49 -33.70 -15.86
N GLY A 190 -22.52 -34.17 -15.07
CA GLY A 190 -22.00 -35.54 -15.11
C GLY A 190 -20.74 -35.69 -15.97
N ASP A 191 -20.34 -34.62 -16.67
CA ASP A 191 -19.15 -34.60 -17.54
C ASP A 191 -17.95 -33.87 -16.88
N GLU A 192 -18.12 -33.34 -15.66
CA GLU A 192 -17.07 -32.66 -14.92
C GLU A 192 -15.89 -33.59 -14.59
N ARG A 193 -14.67 -33.03 -14.63
CA ARG A 193 -13.44 -33.72 -14.21
C ARG A 193 -12.80 -32.92 -13.09
N THR A 194 -12.85 -33.45 -11.88
CA THR A 194 -12.30 -32.81 -10.68
C THR A 194 -11.12 -33.61 -10.15
N GLY A 195 -10.03 -32.94 -9.78
CA GLY A 195 -8.85 -33.52 -9.16
C GLY A 195 -7.99 -32.44 -8.53
#